data_AF-A0A970AIS5-F1
#
_entry.id   AF-A0A970AIS5-F1
#
_cell.length_a   1.000
_cell.length_b   1.000
_cell.length_c   1.000
_cell.angle_alpha   90.00
_cell.angle_beta   90.00
_cell.angle_gamma   90.00
#
_symmetry.space_group_name_H-M   'P 1'
#
loop_
_entity.id
_entity.type
_entity.pdbx_description
1 polymer ?
#
loop_
_entity_poly.entity_id
_entity_poly.type
_entity_poly.pdbx_seq_one_letter_code
_entity_poly.pdbx_strand_id
1 'polypeptide(L)' 'MLYTIVPYDDIFSETDSIANRQEITIGGVIMQIEPGEGNLGKISRLISTNPQDYLNPRYQPGTIVFFTE' A
#
# COMPACT_ATOMS: atom_id res chain seq x y z
N MET A 1 17.07 6.89 -20.31
CA MET A 1 16.43 6.35 -21.52
C MET A 1 15.73 5.06 -21.13
N LEU A 2 14.40 4.99 -21.26
CA LEU A 2 13.61 3.77 -21.01
C LEU A 2 13.43 3.03 -22.34
N TYR A 3 13.96 1.80 -22.44
CA TYR A 3 13.84 0.94 -23.62
C TYR A 3 12.68 -0.03 -23.42
N THR A 4 11.53 0.29 -24.01
CA THR A 4 10.29 -0.47 -23.87
C THR A 4 9.51 -0.44 -25.18
N ILE A 5 8.82 -1.53 -25.47
CA ILE A 5 7.96 -1.69 -26.65
C ILE A 5 6.57 -1.08 -26.44
N VAL A 6 6.25 -0.68 -25.21
CA VAL A 6 4.95 -0.11 -24.82
C VAL A 6 4.99 1.42 -24.99
N PRO A 7 3.93 2.05 -25.53
CA PRO A 7 3.85 3.51 -25.64
C PRO A 7 4.06 4.22 -24.30
N TYR A 8 4.69 5.40 -24.32
CA TYR A 8 4.93 6.17 -23.12
C TYR A 8 3.64 6.59 -22.40
N ASP A 9 2.58 6.93 -23.16
CA ASP A 9 1.28 7.32 -22.60
C ASP A 9 0.61 6.16 -21.83
N ASP A 10 0.83 4.90 -22.23
CA ASP A 10 0.35 3.72 -21.51
C ASP A 10 1.18 3.44 -20.23
N ILE A 11 2.46 3.78 -20.23
CA ILE A 11 3.36 3.59 -19.09
C ILE A 11 3.09 4.63 -17.99
N PHE A 12 2.78 5.85 -18.41
CA PHE A 12 2.54 7.00 -17.55
C PHE A 12 1.06 7.40 -17.49
N SER A 13 0.15 6.49 -17.81
CA SER A 13 -1.30 6.70 -17.66
C SER A 13 -1.63 7.18 -16.24
N GLU A 14 -2.63 8.08 -16.15
CA GLU A 14 -2.88 8.97 -15.01
C GLU A 14 -2.64 8.35 -13.64
N THR A 15 -1.92 9.11 -12.81
CA THR A 15 -1.34 8.71 -11.51
C THR A 15 -2.39 8.58 -10.39
N ASP A 16 -3.66 8.36 -10.75
CA ASP A 16 -4.80 8.52 -9.84
C ASP A 16 -4.89 7.43 -8.76
N SER A 17 -4.16 6.31 -8.90
CA SER A 17 -4.17 5.24 -7.89
C SER A 17 -3.18 5.43 -6.74
N ILE A 18 -2.27 6.41 -6.81
CA ILE A 18 -1.31 6.69 -5.73
C ILE A 18 -1.91 7.68 -4.70
N ALA A 19 -2.87 8.51 -5.13
CA ALA A 19 -3.24 9.74 -4.43
C ALA A 19 -3.90 9.57 -3.06
N ASN A 20 -4.39 8.39 -2.68
CA ASN A 20 -5.09 8.19 -1.41
C ASN A 20 -4.41 7.20 -0.46
N ARG A 21 -3.13 6.86 -0.62
CA ARG A 21 -2.49 5.96 0.36
C ARG A 21 -2.08 6.71 1.63
N GLN A 22 -2.41 6.15 2.79
CA GLN A 22 -2.02 6.68 4.10
C GLN A 22 -1.05 5.73 4.79
N GLU A 23 -0.01 6.27 5.41
CA GLU A 23 0.90 5.49 6.26
C GLU A 23 0.38 5.44 7.69
N ILE A 24 0.30 4.22 8.23
CA ILE A 24 -0.10 3.95 9.61
C ILE A 24 0.89 2.99 10.26
N THR A 25 0.92 2.99 11.60
CA THR A 25 1.71 2.03 12.37
C THR A 25 0.77 1.09 13.12
N ILE A 26 0.85 -0.22 12.83
CA ILE A 26 0.10 -1.24 13.57
C ILE A 26 1.08 -2.23 14.18
N GLY A 27 1.04 -2.37 15.51
CA GLY A 27 1.93 -3.30 16.21
C GLY A 27 3.43 -2.96 16.06
N GLY A 28 3.75 -1.68 15.86
CA GLY A 28 5.12 -1.20 15.65
C GLY A 28 5.64 -1.35 14.22
N VAL A 29 4.81 -1.84 13.29
CA VAL A 29 5.17 -2.01 11.87
C VAL A 29 4.49 -0.94 11.04
N ILE A 30 5.26 -0.26 10.18
CA ILE A 30 4.73 0.76 9.27
C ILE A 30 4.10 0.07 8.06
N MET A 31 2.93 0.54 7.66
CA MET A 31 2.23 0.05 6.48
C MET A 31 1.48 1.17 5.78
N GLN A 32 1.39 1.06 4.46
CA GLN A 32 0.53 1.90 3.64
C GLN A 32 -0.82 1.21 3.48
N ILE A 33 -1.88 1.98 3.70
CA ILE A 33 -3.26 1.55 3.50
C ILE A 33 -3.94 2.41 2.43
N GLU A 34 -4.90 1.82 1.74
CA GLU A 34 -5.90 2.52 0.94
C GLU A 34 -7.14 2.70 1.85
N PRO A 35 -7.47 3.93 2.28
CA PRO A 35 -8.61 4.21 3.14
C PRO A 35 -9.90 3.95 2.38
N GLY A 36 -10.84 3.30 3.07
CA GLY A 36 -12.20 3.05 2.61
C GLY A 36 -13.20 3.89 3.39
N GLU A 37 -14.44 3.42 3.50
CA GLU A 37 -15.46 4.10 4.30
C GLU A 37 -15.17 4.00 5.81
N GLY A 38 -15.21 5.15 6.48
CA GLY A 38 -14.91 5.27 7.91
C GLY A 38 -13.44 5.02 8.24
N ASN A 39 -13.19 4.45 9.41
CA ASN A 39 -11.85 4.15 9.93
C ASN A 39 -11.30 2.80 9.44
N LEU A 40 -11.74 2.35 8.25
CA LEU A 40 -11.33 1.08 7.66
C LEU A 40 -10.42 1.35 6.47
N GLY A 41 -9.31 0.61 6.40
CA GLY A 41 -8.35 0.72 5.31
C GLY A 41 -7.89 -0.66 4.87
N LYS A 42 -7.51 -0.79 3.59
CA LYS A 42 -6.93 -2.01 3.03
C LYS A 42 -5.42 -1.85 2.92
N ILE A 43 -4.66 -2.79 3.47
CA ILE A 43 -3.19 -2.76 3.36
C ILE A 43 -2.80 -2.84 1.88
N SER A 44 -2.12 -1.82 1.37
CA SER A 44 -1.55 -1.82 0.01
C SER A 44 -0.09 -2.28 0.04
N ARG A 45 0.65 -1.93 1.09
CA ARG A 45 2.07 -2.28 1.23
C ARG A 45 2.53 -2.32 2.68
N LEU A 46 3.37 -3.29 3.02
CA LEU A 46 4.12 -3.32 4.28
C LEU A 46 5.49 -2.65 4.12
N ILE A 47 5.88 -1.83 5.10
CA ILE A 47 7.18 -1.15 5.17
C ILE A 47 7.88 -1.66 6.44
N SER A 48 8.61 -2.77 6.32
CA SER A 48 9.42 -3.32 7.41
C SER A 48 10.78 -3.77 6.90
N THR A 49 11.79 -3.67 7.76
CA THR A 49 13.11 -4.29 7.53
C THR A 49 13.19 -5.71 8.08
N ASN A 50 12.20 -6.16 8.86
CA ASN A 50 12.14 -7.49 9.44
C ASN A 50 11.35 -8.45 8.51
N PRO A 51 11.99 -9.51 7.97
CA PRO A 51 11.31 -10.48 7.11
C PRO A 51 10.12 -11.19 7.77
N GLN A 52 10.13 -11.36 9.09
CA GLN A 52 9.05 -12.07 9.78
C GLN A 52 7.73 -11.30 9.74
N ASP A 53 7.77 -9.98 9.58
CA ASP A 53 6.56 -9.17 9.47
C ASP A 53 5.84 -9.45 8.13
N TYR A 54 6.59 -9.73 7.06
CA TYR A 54 6.04 -10.14 5.76
C TYR A 54 5.41 -11.54 5.79
N LEU A 55 5.87 -12.40 6.71
CA LEU A 55 5.29 -13.73 6.90
C LEU A 55 4.02 -13.72 7.75
N ASN A 56 3.74 -12.62 8.45
CA ASN A 56 2.55 -12.50 9.28
C ASN A 56 1.29 -12.32 8.42
N PRO A 57 0.33 -13.26 8.44
CA PRO A 57 -0.89 -13.16 7.64
C PRO A 57 -1.73 -11.91 7.90
N ARG A 58 -1.57 -11.29 9.07
CA ARG A 58 -2.29 -10.07 9.47
C ARG A 58 -1.78 -8.81 8.78
N TYR A 59 -0.58 -8.87 8.18
CA TYR A 59 0.08 -7.73 7.53
C TYR A 59 0.17 -7.90 6.01
N GLN A 60 -0.51 -8.90 5.46
CA GLN A 60 -0.48 -9.17 4.03
C GLN A 60 -1.21 -8.05 3.26
N PRO A 61 -0.70 -7.66 2.08
CA PRO A 61 -1.43 -6.80 1.17
C PRO A 61 -2.83 -7.37 0.90
N GLY A 62 -3.84 -6.50 0.99
CA GLY A 62 -5.24 -6.86 0.85
C GLY A 62 -6.00 -7.08 2.16
N THR A 63 -5.31 -7.19 3.29
CA THR A 63 -5.97 -7.28 4.61
C THR A 63 -6.68 -5.97 4.94
N ILE A 64 -7.91 -6.06 5.47
CA ILE A 64 -8.66 -4.92 5.98
C ILE A 64 -8.27 -4.69 7.43
N VAL A 65 -7.91 -3.45 7.76
CA VAL A 65 -7.54 -3.01 9.10
C VAL A 65 -8.37 -1.81 9.52
N PHE A 66 -8.66 -1.74 10.81
CA PHE A 66 -9.19 -0.52 11.41
C PHE A 66 -8.01 0.37 11.80
N PHE A 67 -8.08 1.65 11.45
CA PHE A 67 -7.07 2.64 11.81
C PHE A 67 -7.77 3.86 12.40
N THR A 68 -7.15 4.48 13.39
CA THR A 68 -7.56 5.77 13.92
C THR A 68 -6.54 6.78 13.41
N GLU A 69 -7.00 7.91 12.88
CA GLU A 69 -6.12 9.05 12.54
C GLU A 69 -5.30 9.54 13.75
#